data_AF-A0A831WTJ8-F1
#
_entry.id   AF-A0A831WTJ8-F1
#
_cell.length_a   1.000
_cell.length_b   1.000
_cell.length_c   1.000
_cell.angle_alpha   90.00
_cell.angle_beta   90.00
_cell.angle_gamma   90.00
#
_symmetry.space_group_name_H-M   'P 1'
#
loop_
_entity.id
_entity.type
_entity.pdbx_description
1 polymer ?
#
loop_
_entity_poly.entity_id
_entity_poly.type
_entity_poly.pdbx_seq_one_letter_code
_entity_poly.pdbx_strand_id
1 'polypeptide(L)'
;MWQDIIGAFSNNIYFIFLSYLLLGGGLKYIDDAFDKKSFNKKKGLVLAPFLGLLWAFTMIGNPFSATVLLAVVLGVLSKGKIDNPAHVFGFIVILMTIIFIRIDILVLPLIFLSAAAIVDEAGNDVTGYDKRIKRSKKFRHKFFVYFFGRRYLLKVALLYLVLINVFPMYLLIALILFDEAYLIVEMYSDSIRGSR
;
A
#
# COMPACT_ATOMS: atom_id res chain seq x y z
N MET A 1 24.76 16.42 -7.57
CA MET A 1 24.50 15.16 -8.31
C MET A 1 23.38 14.34 -7.69
N TRP A 2 23.52 13.81 -6.46
CA TRP A 2 22.45 13.02 -5.82
C TRP A 2 21.16 13.79 -5.56
N GLN A 3 21.27 15.03 -5.08
CA GLN A 3 20.12 15.92 -4.88
C GLN A 3 19.43 16.30 -6.20
N ASP A 4 20.19 16.40 -7.30
CA ASP A 4 19.65 16.72 -8.62
C ASP A 4 18.87 15.55 -9.21
N ILE A 5 19.37 14.32 -9.01
CA ILE A 5 18.65 13.09 -9.38
C ILE A 5 17.36 12.98 -8.58
N ILE A 6 17.41 13.14 -7.26
CA ILE A 6 16.23 13.11 -6.40
C ILE A 6 15.23 14.22 -6.81
N GLY A 7 15.72 15.43 -7.10
CA GLY A 7 14.93 16.56 -7.58
C GLY A 7 14.24 16.33 -8.93
N ALA A 8 14.88 15.58 -9.83
CA ALA A 8 14.32 15.22 -11.13
C ALA A 8 13.18 14.19 -11.01
N PHE A 9 13.25 13.28 -10.04
CA PHE A 9 12.22 12.26 -9.81
C PHE A 9 11.12 12.71 -8.84
N SER A 10 11.45 13.55 -7.85
CA SER A 10 10.52 14.06 -6.82
C SER A 10 9.30 14.79 -7.38
N ASN A 11 9.52 15.53 -8.47
CA ASN A 11 8.52 16.35 -9.15
C ASN A 11 7.92 15.65 -10.38
N ASN A 12 8.42 14.45 -10.72
CA ASN A 12 7.95 13.73 -11.89
C ASN A 12 6.73 12.88 -11.56
N ILE A 13 5.56 13.36 -11.99
CA ILE A 13 4.27 12.69 -11.77
C ILE A 13 4.23 11.26 -12.33
N TYR A 14 4.88 11.01 -13.47
CA TYR A 14 4.92 9.69 -14.10
C TYR A 14 5.75 8.71 -13.27
N PHE A 15 6.84 9.18 -12.67
CA PHE A 15 7.61 8.38 -11.74
C PHE A 15 6.78 7.98 -10.51
N ILE A 16 6.01 8.90 -9.94
CA ILE A 16 5.15 8.62 -8.78
C ILE A 16 4.08 7.58 -9.15
N PHE A 17 3.41 7.74 -10.30
CA PHE A 17 2.41 6.78 -10.77
C PHE A 17 2.99 5.39 -11.00
N LEU A 18 4.13 5.32 -11.70
CA LEU A 18 4.81 4.06 -11.95
C LEU A 18 5.24 3.39 -10.64
N SER A 19 5.76 4.18 -9.69
CA SER A 19 6.19 3.68 -8.40
C SER A 19 5.03 3.07 -7.62
N TYR A 20 3.92 3.78 -7.47
CA TYR A 20 2.74 3.28 -6.77
C TYR A 20 2.18 2.02 -7.43
N LEU A 21 2.10 1.97 -8.76
CA LEU A 21 1.66 0.79 -9.51
C LEU A 21 2.56 -0.42 -9.24
N LEU A 22 3.88 -0.25 -9.33
CA LEU A 22 4.87 -1.31 -9.09
C LEU A 22 4.87 -1.77 -7.63
N LEU A 23 4.73 -0.84 -6.68
CA LEU A 23 4.66 -1.17 -5.26
C LEU A 23 3.39 -1.97 -4.94
N GLY A 24 2.23 -1.55 -5.44
CA GLY A 24 0.96 -2.24 -5.18
C GLY A 24 0.95 -3.67 -5.73
N GLY A 25 1.23 -3.82 -7.02
CA GLY A 25 1.28 -5.14 -7.65
C GLY A 25 2.43 -6.01 -7.13
N GLY A 26 3.60 -5.41 -6.93
CA GLY A 26 4.79 -6.10 -6.44
C GLY A 26 4.63 -6.64 -5.02
N LEU A 27 4.01 -5.87 -4.11
CA LEU A 27 3.69 -6.34 -2.77
C LEU A 27 2.73 -7.53 -2.82
N LYS A 28 1.63 -7.44 -3.58
CA LYS A 28 0.70 -8.58 -3.70
C LYS A 28 1.36 -9.82 -4.28
N TYR A 29 2.27 -9.65 -5.24
CA TYR A 29 3.03 -10.75 -5.80
C TYR A 29 3.85 -11.47 -4.73
N ILE A 30 4.51 -10.70 -3.85
CA ILE A 30 5.27 -11.25 -2.72
C ILE A 30 4.33 -11.95 -1.74
N ASP A 31 3.27 -11.29 -1.27
CA ASP A 31 2.28 -11.86 -0.36
C ASP A 31 1.82 -13.25 -0.87
N ASP A 32 1.30 -13.29 -2.10
CA ASP A 32 0.71 -14.49 -2.67
C ASP A 32 1.76 -15.57 -3.03
N ALA A 33 3.04 -15.20 -3.21
CA ALA A 33 4.14 -16.15 -3.34
C ALA A 33 4.40 -16.91 -2.03
N PHE A 34 4.34 -16.20 -0.89
CA PHE A 34 4.63 -16.78 0.43
C PHE A 34 3.42 -17.49 1.02
N ASP A 35 2.24 -16.88 0.92
CA ASP A 35 1.00 -17.29 1.58
C ASP A 35 0.23 -18.32 0.76
N LYS A 36 -0.11 -17.97 -0.49
CA LYS A 36 -0.94 -18.81 -1.37
C LYS A 36 -0.14 -19.82 -2.18
N LYS A 37 1.19 -19.63 -2.29
CA LYS A 37 2.10 -20.41 -3.16
C LYS A 37 1.67 -20.39 -4.65
N SER A 38 0.91 -19.37 -5.05
CA SER A 38 0.51 -19.17 -6.45
C SER A 38 1.72 -18.78 -7.31
N PHE A 39 2.67 -18.05 -6.71
CA PHE A 39 3.92 -17.62 -7.34
C PHE A 39 5.16 -18.28 -6.73
N ASN A 40 6.31 -18.10 -7.38
CA ASN A 40 7.57 -18.67 -6.94
C ASN A 40 8.22 -17.83 -5.82
N LYS A 41 8.42 -18.43 -4.64
CA LYS A 41 9.04 -17.78 -3.47
C LYS A 41 10.42 -17.17 -3.75
N LYS A 42 11.26 -17.83 -4.55
CA LYS A 42 12.60 -17.31 -4.92
C LYS A 42 12.48 -16.01 -5.70
N LYS A 43 11.52 -15.93 -6.64
CA LYS A 43 11.25 -14.70 -7.40
C LYS A 43 10.73 -13.58 -6.49
N GLY A 44 9.83 -13.89 -5.57
CA GLY A 44 9.35 -12.93 -4.57
C GLY A 44 10.48 -12.38 -3.69
N LEU A 45 11.39 -13.24 -3.25
CA LEU A 45 12.54 -12.86 -2.41
C LEU A 45 13.54 -11.97 -3.15
N VAL A 46 13.75 -12.20 -4.45
CA VAL A 46 14.58 -11.33 -5.31
C VAL A 46 13.88 -9.99 -5.59
N LEU A 47 12.55 -9.98 -5.72
CA LEU A 47 11.79 -8.75 -5.99
C LEU A 47 11.71 -7.82 -4.78
N ALA A 48 11.64 -8.38 -3.57
CA ALA A 48 11.52 -7.64 -2.31
C ALA A 48 12.53 -6.48 -2.13
N PRO A 49 13.85 -6.65 -2.35
CA PRO A 49 14.80 -5.56 -2.20
C PRO A 49 14.58 -4.43 -3.20
N PHE A 50 14.20 -4.73 -4.45
CA PHE A 50 13.91 -3.69 -5.43
C PHE A 50 12.68 -2.87 -5.05
N LEU A 51 11.63 -3.51 -4.53
CA LEU A 51 10.44 -2.81 -4.05
C LEU A 51 10.74 -1.99 -2.79
N GLY A 52 11.53 -2.53 -1.85
CA GLY A 52 11.96 -1.78 -0.66
C GLY A 52 12.76 -0.52 -1.03
N LEU A 53 13.68 -0.62 -1.98
CA LEU A 53 14.44 0.53 -2.49
C LEU A 53 13.54 1.52 -3.25
N LEU A 54 12.62 1.05 -4.09
CA LEU A 54 11.66 1.90 -4.80
C LEU A 54 10.77 2.65 -3.81
N TRP A 55 10.32 1.97 -2.75
CA TRP A 55 9.54 2.54 -1.67
C TRP A 55 10.32 3.66 -0.98
N ALA A 56 11.53 3.36 -0.50
CA ALA A 56 12.42 4.33 0.14
C ALA A 56 12.69 5.55 -0.75
N PHE A 57 13.02 5.31 -2.01
CA PHE A 57 13.30 6.40 -2.97
C PHE A 57 12.07 7.27 -3.24
N THR A 58 10.89 6.67 -3.32
CA THR A 58 9.63 7.41 -3.48
C THR A 58 9.32 8.27 -2.26
N MET A 59 9.63 7.79 -1.05
CA MET A 59 9.48 8.56 0.19
C MET A 59 10.48 9.72 0.27
N ILE A 60 11.76 9.48 -0.05
CA ILE A 60 12.80 10.52 -0.04
C ILE A 60 12.47 11.61 -1.06
N GLY A 61 11.98 11.22 -2.24
CA GLY A 61 11.67 12.15 -3.31
C GLY A 61 10.50 13.08 -2.98
N ASN A 62 9.43 12.60 -2.33
CA ASN A 62 8.21 13.39 -2.24
C ASN A 62 7.56 13.30 -0.84
N PRO A 63 7.37 14.42 -0.11
CA PRO A 63 6.84 14.41 1.25
C PRO A 63 5.38 13.95 1.34
N PHE A 64 4.58 14.21 0.30
CA PHE A 64 3.20 13.70 0.23
C PHE A 64 3.20 12.18 0.06
N SER A 65 4.04 11.66 -0.84
CA SER A 65 4.22 10.21 -0.99
C SER A 65 4.76 9.57 0.28
N ALA A 66 5.74 10.18 0.95
CA ALA A 66 6.26 9.71 2.22
C ALA A 66 5.15 9.54 3.26
N THR A 67 4.29 10.56 3.36
CA THR A 67 3.18 10.57 4.31
C THR A 67 2.14 9.47 4.00
N VAL A 68 1.74 9.30 2.74
CA VAL A 68 0.76 8.26 2.33
C VAL A 68 1.34 6.86 2.49
N LEU A 69 2.56 6.64 2.02
CA LEU A 69 3.23 5.33 2.10
C LEU A 69 3.47 4.93 3.57
N LEU A 70 3.93 5.85 4.43
CA LEU A 70 4.05 5.57 5.86
C LEU A 70 2.70 5.26 6.51
N ALA A 71 1.63 5.94 6.11
CA ALA A 71 0.29 5.64 6.60
C ALA A 71 -0.14 4.21 6.25
N VAL A 72 0.13 3.75 5.02
CA VAL A 72 -0.11 2.36 4.59
C VAL A 72 0.70 1.37 5.43
N VAL A 73 2.00 1.63 5.63
CA VAL A 73 2.88 0.76 6.44
C VAL A 73 2.38 0.67 7.88
N LEU A 74 2.02 1.79 8.51
CA LEU A 74 1.48 1.81 9.86
C LEU A 74 0.15 1.05 9.96
N GLY A 75 -0.72 1.17 8.95
CA GLY A 75 -1.94 0.37 8.84
C GLY A 75 -1.68 -1.13 8.85
N VAL A 76 -0.76 -1.59 7.99
CA VAL A 76 -0.40 -3.03 7.89
C VAL A 76 0.32 -3.53 9.15
N LEU A 77 1.23 -2.73 9.73
CA LEU A 77 1.94 -3.06 10.96
C LEU A 77 1.01 -3.27 12.14
N SER A 78 -0.04 -2.45 12.26
CA SER A 78 -1.01 -2.54 13.35
C SER A 78 -1.71 -3.90 13.43
N LYS A 79 -1.71 -4.67 12.34
CA LYS A 79 -2.34 -6.00 12.24
C LYS A 79 -1.35 -7.16 12.22
N GLY A 80 -0.05 -6.91 12.41
CA GLY A 80 0.94 -7.97 12.55
C GLY A 80 1.12 -8.83 11.29
N LYS A 81 0.82 -8.29 10.09
CA LYS A 81 0.98 -9.01 8.82
C LYS A 81 2.44 -9.14 8.32
N ILE A 82 3.41 -8.75 9.14
CA ILE A 82 4.83 -9.04 8.85
C ILE A 82 5.13 -10.46 9.34
N ASP A 83 4.82 -11.43 8.50
CA ASP A 83 4.97 -12.86 8.82
C ASP A 83 6.02 -13.58 7.97
N ASN A 84 6.60 -12.90 6.96
CA ASN A 84 7.56 -13.49 6.04
C ASN A 84 8.87 -12.68 5.92
N PRO A 85 9.99 -13.33 5.52
CA PRO A 85 11.30 -12.66 5.41
C PRO A 85 11.33 -11.49 4.43
N ALA A 86 10.49 -11.50 3.40
CA ALA A 86 10.41 -10.42 2.43
C ALA A 86 9.78 -9.16 3.03
N HIS A 87 8.74 -9.30 3.85
CA HIS A 87 8.15 -8.20 4.62
C HIS A 87 9.10 -7.65 5.66
N VAL A 88 9.81 -8.53 6.38
CA VAL A 88 10.83 -8.12 7.36
C VAL A 88 11.91 -7.29 6.68
N PHE A 89 12.42 -7.75 5.53
CA PHE A 89 13.42 -7.01 4.77
C PHE A 89 12.91 -5.64 4.31
N GLY A 90 11.72 -5.60 3.70
CA GLY A 90 11.10 -4.33 3.26
C GLY A 90 10.93 -3.35 4.42
N PHE A 91 10.49 -3.84 5.58
CA PHE A 91 10.34 -3.02 6.78
C PHE A 91 11.68 -2.49 7.31
N ILE A 92 12.74 -3.33 7.33
CA ILE A 92 14.09 -2.88 7.69
C ILE A 92 14.55 -1.77 6.76
N VAL A 93 14.36 -1.90 5.45
CA VAL A 93 14.75 -0.86 4.48
C VAL A 93 14.03 0.45 4.78
N ILE A 94 12.71 0.41 5.03
CA ILE A 94 11.93 1.59 5.39
C ILE A 94 12.45 2.22 6.69
N LEU A 95 12.69 1.42 7.72
CA LEU A 95 13.19 1.90 9.01
C LEU A 95 14.58 2.54 8.89
N MET A 96 15.50 1.88 8.19
CA MET A 96 16.83 2.43 7.90
C MET A 96 16.73 3.73 7.13
N THR A 97 15.81 3.84 6.17
CA THR A 97 15.59 5.08 5.42
C THR A 97 15.16 6.21 6.36
N ILE A 98 14.23 5.97 7.28
CA ILE A 98 13.75 6.98 8.24
C ILE A 98 14.86 7.41 9.22
N ILE A 99 15.70 6.48 9.67
CA ILE A 99 16.76 6.75 10.66
C ILE A 99 17.93 7.52 10.03
N PHE A 100 18.39 7.09 8.86
CA PHE A 100 19.63 7.60 8.26
C PHE A 100 19.38 8.74 7.27
N ILE A 101 18.16 8.90 6.77
CA ILE A 101 17.82 9.93 5.79
C ILE A 101 16.70 10.79 6.38
N ARG A 102 16.91 12.11 6.36
CA ARG A 102 15.86 13.04 6.76
C ARG A 102 14.75 13.03 5.71
N ILE A 103 13.59 12.50 6.09
CA ILE A 103 12.40 12.46 5.24
C ILE A 103 11.43 13.52 5.76
N ASP A 104 10.98 14.39 4.86
CA ASP A 104 9.94 15.35 5.18
C ASP A 104 8.58 14.67 5.20
N ILE A 105 7.89 14.74 6.34
CA ILE A 105 6.58 14.11 6.56
C ILE A 105 5.59 15.14 7.10
N LEU A 106 4.34 15.04 6.65
CA LEU A 106 3.27 15.88 7.17
C LEU A 106 2.64 15.15 8.36
N VAL A 107 3.07 15.48 9.59
CA VAL A 107 2.71 14.73 10.80
C VAL A 107 1.20 14.65 11.05
N LEU A 108 0.46 15.76 10.92
CA LEU A 108 -1.00 15.76 11.12
C LEU A 108 -1.73 14.91 10.06
N PRO A 109 -1.48 15.10 8.75
CA PRO A 109 -1.98 14.18 7.73
C PRO A 109 -1.56 12.73 7.91
N LEU A 110 -0.32 12.46 8.38
CA LEU A 110 0.14 11.11 8.66
C LEU A 110 -0.75 10.44 9.71
N ILE A 111 -0.98 11.10 10.84
CA ILE A 111 -1.85 10.57 11.91
C ILE A 111 -3.25 10.28 11.37
N PHE A 112 -3.82 11.22 10.62
CA PHE A 112 -5.16 11.08 10.05
C PHE A 112 -5.27 9.93 9.05
N LEU A 113 -4.33 9.86 8.09
CA LEU A 113 -4.29 8.80 7.09
C LEU A 113 -3.95 7.44 7.70
N SER A 114 -3.06 7.39 8.69
CA SER A 114 -2.76 6.16 9.44
C SER A 114 -4.00 5.65 10.17
N ALA A 115 -4.77 6.52 10.82
CA ALA A 115 -6.03 6.12 11.45
C ALA A 115 -7.00 5.53 10.43
N ALA A 116 -7.15 6.15 9.26
CA ALA A 116 -7.97 5.63 8.16
C ALA A 116 -7.47 4.26 7.67
N ALA A 117 -6.15 4.10 7.48
CA ALA A 117 -5.54 2.84 7.04
C ALA A 117 -5.72 1.70 8.07
N ILE A 118 -5.58 2.00 9.37
CA ILE A 118 -5.79 1.03 10.46
C ILE A 118 -7.26 0.58 10.48
N VAL A 119 -8.20 1.51 10.35
CA VAL A 119 -9.63 1.20 10.30
C VAL A 119 -9.98 0.40 9.04
N ASP A 120 -9.37 0.73 7.89
CA ASP A 120 -9.53 -0.06 6.67
C ASP A 120 -9.07 -1.50 6.85
N GLU A 121 -7.90 -1.69 7.46
CA GLU A 121 -7.37 -3.03 7.72
C GLU A 121 -8.23 -3.80 8.73
N ALA A 122 -8.69 -3.14 9.79
CA ALA A 122 -9.60 -3.73 10.75
C ALA A 122 -10.95 -4.12 10.13
N GLY A 123 -11.49 -3.26 9.28
CA GLY A 123 -12.70 -3.55 8.52
C GLY A 123 -12.51 -4.73 7.58
N ASN A 124 -11.41 -4.75 6.82
CA ASN A 124 -11.09 -5.84 5.90
C ASN A 124 -11.04 -7.20 6.62
N ASP A 125 -10.38 -7.28 7.77
CA ASP A 125 -10.34 -8.51 8.58
C ASP A 125 -11.76 -8.97 8.97
N VAL A 126 -12.63 -8.07 9.43
CA VAL A 126 -14.01 -8.40 9.81
C VAL A 126 -14.78 -9.00 8.62
N THR A 127 -14.55 -8.48 7.41
CA THR A 127 -15.20 -9.01 6.20
C THR A 127 -14.69 -10.40 5.80
N GLY A 128 -13.44 -10.72 6.15
CA GLY A 128 -12.82 -12.01 5.92
C GLY A 128 -13.29 -13.11 6.90
N TYR A 129 -13.39 -12.78 8.19
CA TYR A 129 -13.71 -13.75 9.24
C TYR A 129 -15.22 -13.98 9.42
N ASP A 130 -16.07 -12.95 9.32
CA ASP A 130 -17.49 -13.10 9.64
C ASP A 130 -18.31 -13.62 8.43
N LYS A 131 -18.43 -14.95 8.36
CA LYS A 131 -19.27 -15.64 7.36
C LYS A 131 -20.73 -15.19 7.38
N ARG A 132 -21.27 -14.65 8.49
CA ARG A 132 -22.64 -14.11 8.57
C ARG A 132 -22.76 -12.78 7.84
N ILE A 133 -21.76 -11.90 7.97
CA ILE A 133 -21.73 -10.63 7.23
C ILE A 133 -21.62 -10.93 5.73
N LYS A 134 -20.74 -11.87 5.34
CA LYS A 134 -20.52 -12.24 3.94
C LYS A 134 -21.73 -12.90 3.27
N ARG A 135 -22.53 -13.68 4.01
CA ARG A 135 -23.75 -14.34 3.49
C ARG A 135 -25.01 -13.49 3.59
N SER A 136 -24.96 -12.36 4.29
CA SER A 136 -26.11 -11.48 4.46
C SER A 136 -26.52 -10.83 3.14
N LYS A 137 -27.82 -10.90 2.82
CA LYS A 137 -28.39 -10.20 1.65
C LYS A 137 -28.65 -8.71 1.90
N LYS A 138 -28.50 -8.23 3.15
CA LYS A 138 -28.75 -6.83 3.50
C LYS A 138 -27.76 -5.91 2.78
N PHE A 139 -28.28 -4.85 2.16
CA PHE A 139 -27.47 -3.86 1.45
C PHE A 139 -26.31 -3.32 2.29
N ARG A 140 -26.57 -2.97 3.57
CA ARG A 140 -25.55 -2.46 4.50
C ARG A 140 -24.36 -3.42 4.67
N HIS A 141 -24.60 -4.73 4.71
CA HIS A 141 -23.54 -5.72 4.88
C HIS A 141 -22.75 -5.91 3.59
N LYS A 142 -23.42 -5.91 2.42
CA LYS A 142 -22.74 -5.93 1.12
C LYS A 142 -21.89 -4.68 0.91
N PHE A 143 -22.42 -3.51 1.23
CA PHE A 143 -21.67 -2.25 1.19
C PHE A 143 -20.47 -2.31 2.13
N PHE A 144 -20.62 -2.75 3.37
CA PHE A 144 -19.51 -2.87 4.32
C PHE A 144 -18.41 -3.79 3.78
N VAL A 145 -18.78 -4.97 3.25
CA VAL A 145 -17.84 -5.92 2.64
C VAL A 145 -17.13 -5.32 1.44
N TYR A 146 -17.86 -4.63 0.57
CA TYR A 146 -17.29 -3.97 -0.59
C TYR A 146 -16.36 -2.81 -0.20
N PHE A 147 -16.78 -1.97 0.74
CA PHE A 147 -16.08 -0.77 1.16
C PHE A 147 -14.75 -1.09 1.85
N PHE A 148 -14.79 -1.94 2.87
CA PHE A 148 -13.62 -2.32 3.64
C PHE A 148 -12.78 -3.41 2.96
N GLY A 149 -13.40 -4.31 2.19
CA GLY A 149 -12.65 -5.30 1.40
C GLY A 149 -11.79 -4.68 0.29
N ARG A 150 -12.10 -3.44 -0.12
CA ARG A 150 -11.33 -2.66 -1.11
C ARG A 150 -10.55 -1.49 -0.48
N ARG A 151 -10.49 -1.43 0.86
CA ARG A 151 -9.80 -0.39 1.64
C ARG A 151 -10.11 1.03 1.14
N TYR A 152 -11.41 1.35 1.01
CA TYR A 152 -11.82 2.66 0.47
C TYR A 152 -11.67 3.81 1.46
N LEU A 153 -11.57 3.57 2.78
CA LEU A 153 -11.52 4.65 3.76
C LEU A 153 -10.27 5.52 3.59
N LEU A 154 -9.11 4.92 3.33
CA LEU A 154 -7.86 5.64 3.09
C LEU A 154 -7.97 6.55 1.85
N LYS A 155 -8.61 6.07 0.78
CA LYS A 155 -8.87 6.86 -0.43
C LYS A 155 -9.82 8.03 -0.17
N VAL A 156 -10.87 7.80 0.63
CA VAL A 156 -11.79 8.88 1.04
C VAL A 156 -11.10 9.91 1.93
N ALA A 157 -10.28 9.45 2.89
CA ALA A 157 -9.49 10.33 3.75
C ALA A 157 -8.48 11.17 2.95
N LEU A 158 -7.81 10.57 1.97
CA LEU A 158 -6.91 11.29 1.08
C LEU A 158 -7.67 12.28 0.18
N LEU A 159 -8.82 11.88 -0.37
CA LEU A 159 -9.68 12.78 -1.14
C LEU A 159 -10.09 14.00 -0.31
N TYR A 160 -10.46 13.81 0.97
CA TYR A 160 -10.74 14.94 1.86
C TYR A 160 -9.56 15.91 1.96
N LEU A 161 -8.34 15.41 2.17
CA LEU A 161 -7.13 16.24 2.22
C LEU A 161 -6.84 16.95 0.88
N VAL A 162 -7.18 16.32 -0.24
CA VAL A 162 -7.08 16.95 -1.57
C VAL A 162 -8.09 18.09 -1.72
N LEU A 163 -9.34 17.89 -1.31
CA LEU A 163 -10.40 18.90 -1.43
C LEU A 163 -10.12 20.16 -0.60
N ILE A 164 -9.45 20.02 0.55
CA ILE A 164 -9.01 21.16 1.37
C ILE A 164 -7.62 21.70 0.95
N ASN A 165 -7.08 21.27 -0.20
CA ASN A 165 -5.80 21.67 -0.76
C ASN A 165 -4.56 21.37 0.11
N VAL A 166 -4.64 20.39 1.01
CA VAL A 166 -3.48 19.92 1.79
C VAL A 166 -2.65 18.92 1.00
N PHE A 167 -3.28 18.13 0.14
CA PHE A 167 -2.60 17.18 -0.77
C PHE A 167 -2.89 17.51 -2.23
N PRO A 168 -1.95 17.26 -3.15
CA PRO A 168 -2.23 17.40 -4.57
C PRO A 168 -3.01 16.19 -5.11
N MET A 169 -3.90 16.44 -6.07
CA MET A 169 -4.81 15.43 -6.65
C MET A 169 -4.08 14.21 -7.22
N TYR A 170 -2.87 14.37 -7.74
CA TYR A 170 -2.12 13.25 -8.32
C TYR A 170 -1.79 12.16 -7.29
N LEU A 171 -1.68 12.47 -5.99
CA LEU A 171 -1.47 11.42 -4.98
C LEU A 171 -2.69 10.50 -4.83
N LEU A 172 -3.89 11.03 -5.01
CA LEU A 172 -5.10 10.21 -4.99
C LEU A 172 -5.10 9.23 -6.17
N ILE A 173 -4.73 9.71 -7.36
CA ILE A 173 -4.59 8.86 -8.55
C ILE A 173 -3.51 7.80 -8.34
N ALA A 174 -2.37 8.18 -7.77
CA ALA A 174 -1.29 7.25 -7.45
C ALA A 174 -1.75 6.16 -6.48
N LEU A 175 -2.46 6.52 -5.41
CA LEU A 175 -3.01 5.55 -4.45
C LEU A 175 -4.03 4.61 -5.10
N ILE A 176 -4.89 5.11 -5.99
CA ILE A 176 -5.81 4.26 -6.76
C ILE A 176 -5.03 3.28 -7.63
N LEU A 177 -3.98 3.72 -8.33
CA LEU A 177 -3.14 2.84 -9.15
C LEU A 177 -2.45 1.74 -8.32
N PHE A 178 -1.99 2.07 -7.12
CA PHE A 178 -1.45 1.09 -6.17
C PHE A 178 -2.48 0.01 -5.84
N ASP A 179 -3.69 0.41 -5.45
CA ASP A 179 -4.74 -0.53 -5.07
C ASP A 179 -5.22 -1.38 -6.26
N GLU A 180 -5.43 -0.78 -7.43
CA GLU A 180 -5.86 -1.53 -8.62
C GLU A 180 -4.79 -2.52 -9.07
N ALA A 181 -3.51 -2.14 -9.03
CA ALA A 181 -2.41 -3.07 -9.31
C ALA A 181 -2.37 -4.23 -8.32
N TYR A 182 -2.58 -3.97 -7.03
CA TYR A 182 -2.68 -5.00 -5.99
C TYR A 182 -3.82 -5.98 -6.32
N LEU A 183 -5.00 -5.47 -6.69
CA LEU A 183 -6.18 -6.28 -7.00
C LEU A 183 -6.03 -7.11 -8.29
N ILE A 184 -5.41 -6.54 -9.33
CA ILE A 184 -5.15 -7.26 -10.57
C ILE A 184 -4.25 -8.48 -10.31
N VAL A 185 -3.19 -8.30 -9.52
CA VAL A 185 -2.28 -9.40 -9.16
C VAL A 185 -2.99 -10.44 -8.30
N GLU A 186 -3.88 -10.02 -7.40
CA GLU A 186 -4.72 -10.94 -6.62
C GLU A 186 -5.61 -11.81 -7.50
N MET A 187 -6.33 -11.19 -8.44
CA MET A 187 -7.21 -11.90 -9.38
C MET A 187 -6.43 -12.89 -10.24
N TYR A 188 -5.25 -12.49 -10.71
CA TYR A 188 -4.38 -13.36 -11.49
C TYR A 188 -3.86 -14.55 -10.67
N SER A 189 -3.42 -14.30 -9.43
CA SER A 189 -2.98 -15.33 -8.48
C SER A 189 -4.07 -16.35 -8.19
N ASP A 190 -5.29 -15.89 -7.92
CA ASP A 190 -6.44 -16.76 -7.65
C ASP A 190 -6.84 -17.58 -8.90
N SER A 191 -6.72 -17.00 -10.10
CA SER A 191 -6.92 -17.72 -11.36
C SER A 191 -5.90 -18.85 -11.56
N ILE A 192 -4.62 -18.62 -11.26
CA ILE A 192 -3.58 -19.65 -11.35
C ILE A 192 -3.91 -20.79 -10.36
N ARG A 193 -4.28 -20.44 -9.13
CA ARG A 193 -4.60 -21.44 -8.11
C ARG A 193 -5.85 -22.25 -8.45
N GLY A 194 -6.89 -21.63 -8.99
CA GLY A 194 -8.12 -22.33 -9.40
C GLY A 194 -7.93 -23.27 -10.59
N SER A 195 -6.84 -23.11 -11.34
CA SER A 195 -6.46 -24.00 -12.46
C SER A 195 -5.61 -25.22 -12.05
N ARG A 196 -5.23 -25.33 -10.77
CA ARG A 196 -4.49 -26.46 -10.19
C ARG A 196 -5.40 -27.34 -9.33
#